data_AF-A0A257JJP5-F1
#
_entry.id   AF-A0A257JJP5-F1
#
_cell.length_a   1.000
_cell.length_b   1.000
_cell.length_c   1.000
_cell.angle_alpha   90.00
_cell.angle_beta   90.00
_cell.angle_gamma   90.00
#
_symmetry.space_group_name_H-M   'P 1'
#
loop_
_entity.id
_entity.type
_entity.pdbx_description
1 polymer ?
#
loop_
_entity_poly.entity_id
_entity_poly.type
_entity_poly.pdbx_seq_one_letter_code
_entity_poly.pdbx_strand_id
1 'polypeptide(L)'
;MRNFNINFGPQHPAAHGVLRLVLELDGEIVERVDPHIGLLHRGTEKLIEYKTYLQAMPYFDRLDYVAPMNQEHAWCLAIERLAGIEVPRRAQFIRVIFSEIGRILSHILNVTTQAMDVGALTPPLWGFEEREKLMGFYERASGSRMHAAYFRPGGVHQDLPDALVRDIYEWCDPFLKLCDDIETLLTDNRI
;
A
#
# COMPACT_ATOMS: atom_id res chain seq x y z
N MET A 1 35.03 -25.74 -6.91
CA MET A 1 33.65 -26.09 -6.50
C MET A 1 32.70 -25.67 -7.60
N ARG A 2 31.56 -26.35 -7.77
CA ARG A 2 30.61 -26.07 -8.86
C ARG A 2 29.49 -25.23 -8.26
N ASN A 3 29.30 -24.00 -8.73
CA ASN A 3 28.26 -23.09 -8.23
C ASN A 3 26.89 -23.78 -8.36
N PHE A 4 26.09 -23.70 -7.29
CA PHE A 4 24.77 -24.31 -7.22
C PHE A 4 23.71 -23.29 -7.63
N ASN A 5 22.76 -23.66 -8.48
CA ASN A 5 21.71 -22.75 -8.95
C ASN A 5 20.37 -23.16 -8.33
N ILE A 6 19.72 -22.24 -7.61
CA ILE A 6 18.41 -22.42 -6.99
C ILE A 6 17.42 -21.44 -7.58
N ASN A 7 16.22 -21.92 -7.90
CA ASN A 7 15.11 -21.09 -8.32
C ASN A 7 14.16 -20.88 -7.14
N PHE A 8 14.08 -19.64 -6.66
CA PHE A 8 13.16 -19.23 -5.61
C PHE A 8 11.92 -18.59 -6.26
N GLY A 9 10.74 -19.17 -6.03
CA GLY A 9 9.48 -18.74 -6.64
C GLY A 9 9.13 -19.48 -7.95
N PRO A 10 8.08 -19.04 -8.68
CA PRO A 10 7.28 -17.83 -8.44
C PRO A 10 6.26 -17.98 -7.30
N GLN A 11 5.98 -19.20 -6.86
CA GLN A 11 5.04 -19.49 -5.79
C GLN A 11 5.82 -19.85 -4.52
N HIS A 12 6.18 -18.84 -3.73
CA HIS A 12 6.82 -19.02 -2.42
C HIS A 12 6.23 -18.02 -1.42
N PRO A 13 5.94 -18.39 -0.16
CA PRO A 13 5.32 -17.49 0.82
C PRO A 13 6.06 -16.16 1.00
N ALA A 14 7.39 -16.19 1.10
CA ALA A 14 8.23 -15.00 1.26
C ALA A 14 8.43 -14.18 -0.03
N ALA A 15 7.76 -14.52 -1.13
CA ALA A 15 7.83 -13.75 -2.38
C ALA A 15 6.81 -12.58 -2.42
N HIS A 16 5.84 -12.54 -1.50
CA HIS A 16 4.79 -11.51 -1.38
C HIS A 16 4.20 -11.06 -2.72
N GLY A 17 3.73 -12.03 -3.50
CA GLY A 17 3.21 -11.80 -4.84
C GLY A 17 3.81 -12.80 -5.81
N VAL A 18 4.27 -12.32 -6.96
CA VAL A 18 4.87 -13.14 -8.01
C VAL A 18 6.28 -12.65 -8.32
N LEU A 19 7.26 -13.24 -7.64
CA LEU A 19 8.66 -12.96 -7.82
C LEU A 19 9.41 -14.27 -8.05
N ARG A 20 10.25 -14.30 -9.08
CA ARG A 20 11.15 -15.41 -9.35
C ARG A 20 12.59 -14.91 -9.22
N LEU A 21 13.37 -15.51 -8.33
CA LEU A 21 14.80 -15.22 -8.17
C LEU A 21 15.60 -16.45 -8.57
N VAL A 22 16.49 -16.28 -9.54
CA VAL A 22 17.48 -17.31 -9.90
C VAL A 22 18.76 -16.99 -9.13
N LEU A 23 19.08 -17.82 -8.15
CA LEU A 23 20.18 -17.63 -7.20
C LEU A 23 21.35 -18.53 -7.60
N GLU A 24 22.55 -17.97 -7.68
CA GLU A 24 23.81 -18.71 -7.79
C GLU A 24 24.52 -18.66 -6.44
N LEU A 25 24.75 -19.83 -5.86
CA LEU A 25 25.26 -20.00 -4.50
C LEU A 25 26.61 -20.71 -4.51
N ASP A 26 27.52 -20.26 -3.65
CA ASP A 26 28.69 -21.03 -3.19
C ASP A 26 28.49 -21.39 -1.71
N GLY A 27 27.97 -22.60 -1.47
CA GLY A 27 27.49 -22.98 -0.14
C GLY A 27 26.29 -22.14 0.31
N GLU A 28 26.46 -21.37 1.38
CA GLU A 28 25.45 -20.46 1.94
C GLU A 28 25.60 -19.01 1.44
N ILE A 29 26.68 -18.71 0.70
CA ILE A 29 26.95 -17.36 0.18
C ILE A 29 26.25 -17.18 -1.16
N VAL A 30 25.51 -16.09 -1.29
CA VAL A 30 24.87 -15.68 -2.55
C VAL A 30 25.88 -14.90 -3.38
N GLU A 31 26.39 -15.50 -4.46
CA GLU A 31 27.33 -14.89 -5.39
C GLU A 31 26.62 -13.99 -6.42
N ARG A 32 25.45 -14.45 -6.91
CA ARG A 32 24.66 -13.70 -7.89
C ARG A 32 23.17 -13.99 -7.73
N VAL A 33 22.36 -12.95 -7.94
CA VAL A 33 20.90 -13.03 -8.01
C VAL A 33 20.44 -12.44 -9.34
N ASP A 34 19.60 -13.18 -10.07
CA ASP A 34 18.91 -12.70 -11.26
C ASP A 34 17.39 -12.65 -10.99
N PRO A 35 16.82 -11.46 -10.69
CA PRO A 35 15.39 -11.31 -10.42
C PRO A 35 14.58 -11.24 -11.71
N HIS A 36 13.78 -12.27 -11.95
CA HIS A 36 12.87 -12.36 -13.09
C HIS A 36 11.53 -11.72 -12.69
N ILE A 37 11.35 -10.46 -13.07
CA ILE A 37 10.13 -9.69 -12.88
C ILE A 37 9.23 -9.72 -14.14
N GLY A 38 8.02 -9.16 -14.03
CA GLY A 38 7.08 -9.05 -15.15
C GLY A 38 5.97 -10.10 -15.17
N LEU A 39 5.95 -11.02 -14.20
CA LEU A 39 4.86 -12.00 -14.03
C LEU A 39 3.50 -11.34 -13.71
N LEU A 40 3.52 -10.11 -13.17
CA LEU A 40 2.32 -9.27 -12.95
C LEU A 40 2.25 -8.08 -13.93
N HIS A 41 3.04 -8.10 -15.02
CA HIS A 41 2.94 -7.05 -16.04
C HIS A 41 1.61 -7.19 -16.78
N ARG A 42 0.81 -6.12 -16.76
CA ARG A 42 -0.54 -6.09 -17.36
C ARG A 42 -0.68 -5.10 -18.52
N GLY A 43 0.42 -4.49 -18.97
CA GLY A 43 0.37 -3.46 -20.01
C GLY A 43 -0.45 -2.23 -19.60
N THR A 44 -0.48 -1.87 -18.31
CA THR A 44 -1.30 -0.78 -17.76
C THR A 44 -1.08 0.54 -18.49
N GLU A 45 0.17 0.92 -18.74
CA GLU A 45 0.53 2.15 -19.45
C GLU A 45 -0.08 2.18 -20.87
N LYS A 46 -0.03 1.04 -21.58
CA LYS A 46 -0.62 0.92 -22.91
C LYS A 46 -2.15 1.05 -22.88
N LEU A 47 -2.81 0.51 -21.85
CA LEU A 47 -4.26 0.63 -21.70
C LEU A 47 -4.69 2.07 -21.38
N ILE A 48 -3.85 2.83 -20.67
CA ILE A 48 -4.11 4.23 -20.33
C ILE A 48 -4.13 5.10 -21.60
N GLU A 49 -3.28 4.82 -22.60
CA GLU A 49 -3.27 5.56 -23.88
C GLU A 49 -4.62 5.54 -24.61
N TYR A 50 -5.42 4.47 -24.45
CA TYR A 50 -6.72 4.32 -25.09
C TYR A 50 -7.89 4.80 -24.20
N LYS A 51 -7.61 5.46 -23.08
CA LYS A 51 -8.62 5.88 -22.09
C LYS A 51 -8.50 7.37 -21.78
N THR A 52 -9.62 7.95 -21.39
CA THR A 52 -9.62 9.34 -20.90
C THR A 52 -9.00 9.41 -19.51
N TYR A 53 -8.55 10.60 -19.09
CA TYR A 53 -7.93 10.81 -17.77
C TYR A 53 -8.76 10.28 -16.59
N LEU A 54 -10.08 10.44 -16.64
CA LEU A 54 -10.99 9.95 -15.60
C LEU A 54 -11.15 8.43 -15.66
N GLN A 55 -11.20 7.84 -16.85
CA GLN A 55 -11.25 6.38 -17.04
C GLN A 55 -9.92 5.69 -16.69
N ALA A 56 -8.81 6.41 -16.80
CA ALA A 56 -7.48 5.94 -16.47
C ALA A 56 -7.22 5.91 -14.95
N MET A 57 -7.93 6.72 -14.16
CA MET A 57 -7.68 6.86 -12.72
C MET A 57 -7.70 5.51 -11.96
N PRO A 58 -8.70 4.60 -12.14
CA PRO A 58 -8.73 3.33 -11.42
C PRO A 58 -7.59 2.36 -11.76
N TYR A 59 -6.72 2.65 -12.73
CA TYR A 59 -5.51 1.87 -12.95
C TYR A 59 -4.45 2.17 -11.89
N PHE A 60 -4.40 3.40 -11.37
CA PHE A 60 -3.42 3.83 -10.37
C PHE A 60 -3.68 3.16 -9.01
N ASP A 61 -4.94 3.02 -8.60
CA ASP A 61 -5.37 2.26 -7.41
C ASP A 61 -4.90 0.80 -7.41
N ARG A 62 -4.53 0.27 -8.59
CA ARG A 62 -4.17 -1.13 -8.81
C ARG A 62 -2.68 -1.34 -9.08
N LEU A 63 -1.88 -0.27 -9.11
CA LEU A 63 -0.43 -0.35 -9.24
C LEU A 63 0.17 -0.74 -7.88
N ASP A 64 0.06 0.16 -6.91
CA ASP A 64 0.30 -0.13 -5.50
C ASP A 64 -1.05 -0.35 -4.81
N TYR A 65 -1.41 -1.63 -4.66
CA TYR A 65 -2.69 -2.03 -4.07
C TYR A 65 -2.73 -1.85 -2.54
N VAL A 66 -1.61 -1.47 -1.92
CA VAL A 66 -1.53 -1.28 -0.46
C VAL A 66 -1.91 0.14 -0.07
N ALA A 67 -1.53 1.13 -0.90
CA ALA A 67 -1.84 2.54 -0.71
C ALA A 67 -2.55 3.17 -1.94
N PRO A 68 -3.78 2.72 -2.27
CA PRO A 68 -4.44 3.10 -3.52
C PRO A 68 -4.73 4.60 -3.62
N MET A 69 -5.24 5.25 -2.56
CA MET A 69 -5.52 6.69 -2.58
C MET A 69 -4.26 7.55 -2.77
N ASN A 70 -3.08 7.08 -2.33
CA ASN A 70 -1.83 7.79 -2.55
C ASN A 70 -1.45 7.78 -4.04
N GLN A 71 -1.73 6.67 -4.75
CA GLN A 71 -1.53 6.57 -6.20
C GLN A 71 -2.55 7.43 -6.96
N GLU A 72 -3.82 7.44 -6.53
CA GLU A 72 -4.83 8.36 -7.06
C GLU A 72 -4.40 9.82 -6.89
N HIS A 73 -3.81 10.16 -5.73
CA HIS A 73 -3.37 11.51 -5.42
C HIS A 73 -2.27 11.97 -6.38
N ALA A 74 -1.25 11.14 -6.63
CA ALA A 74 -0.18 11.43 -7.58
C ALA A 74 -0.72 11.68 -9.00
N TRP A 75 -1.68 10.87 -9.45
CA TRP A 75 -2.33 11.04 -10.76
C TRP A 75 -3.13 12.34 -10.84
N CYS A 76 -3.92 12.65 -9.80
CA CYS A 76 -4.71 13.88 -9.75
C CYS A 76 -3.83 15.13 -9.74
N LEU A 77 -2.76 15.14 -8.95
CA LEU A 77 -1.81 16.26 -8.88
C LEU A 77 -1.14 16.52 -10.24
N ALA A 78 -0.78 15.46 -10.98
CA ALA A 78 -0.21 15.60 -12.31
C ALA A 78 -1.19 16.30 -13.27
N ILE A 79 -2.46 15.88 -13.28
CA ILE A 79 -3.50 16.47 -14.12
C ILE A 79 -3.80 17.91 -13.70
N GLU A 80 -3.95 18.17 -12.40
CA GLU A 80 -4.25 19.50 -11.86
C GLU A 80 -3.14 20.51 -12.18
N ARG A 81 -1.88 20.08 -12.08
CA ARG A 81 -0.73 20.90 -12.46
C ARG A 81 -0.68 21.18 -13.96
N LEU A 82 -1.01 20.20 -14.80
CA LEU A 82 -1.09 20.39 -16.26
C LEU A 82 -2.24 21.32 -16.67
N ALA A 83 -3.37 21.23 -15.97
CA ALA A 83 -4.56 22.03 -16.26
C ALA A 83 -4.57 23.40 -15.57
N GLY A 84 -3.63 23.67 -14.65
CA GLY A 84 -3.58 24.91 -13.87
C GLY A 84 -4.77 25.08 -12.92
N ILE A 85 -5.32 23.99 -12.40
CA ILE A 85 -6.51 23.99 -11.53
C ILE A 85 -6.08 24.08 -10.07
N GLU A 86 -6.65 25.03 -9.33
CA GLU A 86 -6.49 25.12 -7.88
C GLU A 86 -7.61 24.32 -7.17
N VAL A 87 -7.21 23.35 -6.35
CA VAL A 87 -8.13 22.48 -5.62
C VAL A 87 -8.68 23.21 -4.38
N PRO A 88 -9.98 23.12 -4.05
CA PRO A 88 -10.54 23.73 -2.84
C PRO A 88 -9.83 23.29 -1.55
N ARG A 89 -9.65 24.22 -0.62
CA ARG A 89 -8.90 23.98 0.64
C ARG A 89 -9.42 22.79 1.46
N ARG A 90 -10.74 22.59 1.51
CA ARG A 90 -11.34 21.43 2.19
C ARG A 90 -10.92 20.10 1.54
N ALA A 91 -10.93 20.03 0.21
CA ALA A 91 -10.51 18.84 -0.52
C ALA A 91 -9.01 18.55 -0.33
N GLN A 92 -8.17 19.58 -0.22
CA GLN A 92 -6.74 19.41 0.12
C GLN A 92 -6.56 18.74 1.48
N PHE A 93 -7.28 19.18 2.52
CA PHE A 93 -7.21 18.57 3.86
C PHE A 93 -7.68 17.11 3.85
N ILE A 94 -8.80 16.83 3.17
CA ILE A 94 -9.30 15.45 3.03
C ILE A 94 -8.25 14.57 2.37
N ARG A 95 -7.62 15.05 1.29
CA ARG A 95 -6.55 14.32 0.59
C ARG A 95 -5.36 14.02 1.48
N VAL A 96 -4.93 15.00 2.29
CA VAL A 96 -3.83 14.80 3.24
C VAL A 96 -4.22 13.74 4.26
N ILE A 97 -5.37 13.86 4.92
CA ILE A 97 -5.84 12.88 5.93
C ILE A 97 -5.84 11.46 5.37
N PHE A 98 -6.43 11.25 4.20
CA PHE A 98 -6.48 9.91 3.59
C PHE A 98 -5.12 9.45 3.03
N SER A 99 -4.24 10.35 2.62
CA SER A 99 -2.85 9.98 2.26
C SER A 99 -2.03 9.58 3.50
N GLU A 100 -2.29 10.17 4.66
CA GLU A 100 -1.74 9.76 5.96
C GLU A 100 -2.27 8.38 6.37
N ILE A 101 -3.58 8.15 6.29
CA ILE A 101 -4.17 6.82 6.53
C ILE A 101 -3.58 5.78 5.56
N GLY A 102 -3.46 6.10 4.27
CA GLY A 102 -2.87 5.22 3.27
C GLY A 102 -1.41 4.86 3.54
N ARG A 103 -0.62 5.80 4.08
CA ARG A 103 0.74 5.52 4.55
C ARG A 103 0.75 4.59 5.76
N ILE A 104 -0.13 4.83 6.75
CA ILE A 104 -0.24 3.95 7.92
C ILE A 104 -0.62 2.53 7.49
N LEU A 105 -1.62 2.39 6.60
CA LEU A 105 -2.02 1.10 5.99
C LEU A 105 -0.84 0.38 5.32
N SER A 106 0.02 1.14 4.63
CA SER A 106 1.22 0.63 3.96
C SER A 106 2.29 0.16 4.94
N HIS A 107 2.60 0.97 5.95
CA HIS A 107 3.62 0.62 6.94
C HIS A 107 3.19 -0.54 7.84
N ILE A 108 1.92 -0.59 8.27
CA ILE A 108 1.40 -1.73 9.03
C ILE A 108 1.58 -3.01 8.23
N LEU A 109 1.20 -3.02 6.95
CA LEU A 109 1.39 -4.20 6.11
C LEU A 109 2.89 -4.54 6.03
N ASN A 110 3.73 -3.60 5.61
CA ASN A 110 5.15 -3.82 5.39
C ASN A 110 5.88 -4.37 6.63
N VAL A 111 5.73 -3.71 7.79
CA VAL A 111 6.42 -4.10 9.02
C VAL A 111 5.94 -5.46 9.51
N THR A 112 4.63 -5.70 9.49
CA THR A 112 4.10 -6.97 10.01
C THR A 112 4.37 -8.14 9.08
N THR A 113 4.29 -7.97 7.75
CA THR A 113 4.65 -9.04 6.80
C THR A 113 6.14 -9.33 6.80
N GLN A 114 6.98 -8.30 6.97
CA GLN A 114 8.42 -8.49 7.14
C GLN A 114 8.71 -9.30 8.41
N ALA A 115 8.05 -8.95 9.53
CA ALA A 115 8.17 -9.72 10.77
C ALA A 115 7.75 -11.18 10.58
N MET A 116 6.68 -11.43 9.81
CA MET A 116 6.22 -12.78 9.47
C MET A 116 7.23 -13.57 8.66
N ASP A 117 7.89 -12.96 7.68
CA ASP A 117 8.90 -13.63 6.84
C ASP A 117 10.13 -14.05 7.65
N VAL A 118 10.49 -13.24 8.65
CA VAL A 118 11.59 -13.56 9.58
C VAL A 118 11.16 -14.63 10.59
N GLY A 119 9.86 -14.72 10.90
CA GLY A 119 9.27 -15.80 11.70
C GLY A 119 8.33 -15.36 12.84
N ALA A 120 8.12 -14.06 13.03
CA ALA A 120 7.21 -13.52 14.03
C ALA A 120 5.76 -13.52 13.52
N LEU A 121 4.94 -14.45 14.03
CA LEU A 121 3.57 -14.67 13.55
C LEU A 121 2.51 -13.79 14.25
N THR A 122 2.82 -13.21 15.39
CA THR A 122 1.88 -12.39 16.20
C THR A 122 1.64 -10.99 15.61
N PRO A 123 2.66 -10.21 15.19
CA PRO A 123 2.46 -8.85 14.68
C PRO A 123 1.47 -8.72 13.51
N PRO A 124 1.45 -9.63 12.51
CA PRO A 124 0.44 -9.61 11.45
C PRO A 124 -0.99 -9.63 11.96
N LEU A 125 -1.29 -10.47 12.94
CA LEU A 125 -2.65 -10.62 13.46
C LEU A 125 -3.14 -9.33 14.13
N TRP A 126 -2.27 -8.68 14.91
CA TRP A 126 -2.61 -7.41 15.56
C TRP A 126 -2.69 -6.26 14.56
N GLY A 127 -1.71 -6.14 13.66
CA GLY A 127 -1.71 -5.08 12.65
C GLY A 127 -2.88 -5.18 11.67
N PHE A 128 -3.31 -6.40 11.32
CA PHE A 128 -4.40 -6.58 10.36
C PHE A 128 -5.76 -6.20 10.96
N GLU A 129 -5.93 -6.26 12.29
CA GLU A 129 -7.13 -5.73 12.95
C GLU A 129 -7.25 -4.21 12.77
N GLU A 130 -6.17 -3.45 12.98
CA GLU A 130 -6.18 -2.00 12.76
C GLU A 130 -6.31 -1.65 11.27
N ARG A 131 -5.68 -2.45 10.41
CA ARG A 131 -5.83 -2.33 8.97
C ARG A 131 -7.29 -2.48 8.53
N GLU A 132 -8.03 -3.38 9.16
CA GLU A 132 -9.46 -3.59 8.92
C GLU A 132 -10.32 -2.38 9.36
N LYS A 133 -9.99 -1.77 10.51
CA LYS A 133 -10.65 -0.53 10.98
C LYS A 133 -10.44 0.62 9.99
N LEU A 134 -9.21 0.79 9.51
CA LEU A 134 -8.87 1.80 8.50
C LEU A 134 -9.56 1.54 7.15
N MET A 135 -9.70 0.27 6.74
CA MET A 135 -10.50 -0.10 5.57
C MET A 135 -11.99 0.22 5.73
N GLY A 136 -12.51 0.15 6.96
CA GLY A 136 -13.85 0.63 7.27
C GLY A 136 -14.03 2.14 7.02
N PHE A 137 -12.97 2.94 7.23
CA PHE A 137 -12.99 4.36 6.87
C PHE A 137 -12.99 4.58 5.36
N TYR A 138 -12.25 3.76 4.60
CA TYR A 138 -12.28 3.77 3.14
C TYR A 138 -13.67 3.46 2.60
N GLU A 139 -14.32 2.43 3.17
CA GLU A 139 -15.67 2.01 2.79
C GLU A 139 -16.69 3.14 3.04
N ARG A 140 -16.61 3.81 4.18
CA ARG A 140 -17.52 4.91 4.51
C ARG A 140 -17.29 6.16 3.67
N ALA A 141 -16.07 6.41 3.22
CA ALA A 141 -15.74 7.58 2.39
C ALA A 141 -16.06 7.36 0.90
N SER A 142 -15.81 6.16 0.38
CA SER A 142 -15.82 5.87 -1.06
C SER A 142 -16.84 4.81 -1.50
N GLY A 143 -17.39 4.03 -0.56
CA GLY A 143 -18.20 2.84 -0.83
C GLY A 143 -17.39 1.57 -1.14
N SER A 144 -16.05 1.66 -1.13
CA SER A 144 -15.14 0.54 -1.42
C SER A 144 -14.03 0.46 -0.37
N ARG A 145 -13.60 -0.76 -0.04
CA ARG A 145 -12.63 -1.02 1.02
C ARG A 145 -11.17 -0.85 0.60
N MET A 146 -10.88 -0.98 -0.70
CA MET A 146 -9.52 -0.88 -1.24
C MET A 146 -9.47 0.07 -2.43
N HIS A 147 -10.04 -0.32 -3.57
CA HIS A 147 -10.03 0.50 -4.78
C HIS A 147 -11.15 1.55 -4.68
N ALA A 148 -10.80 2.74 -4.21
CA ALA A 148 -11.74 3.76 -3.77
C ALA A 148 -12.18 4.68 -4.92
N ALA A 149 -11.31 4.94 -5.90
CA ALA A 149 -11.57 5.90 -6.97
C ALA A 149 -12.12 7.24 -6.44
N TYR A 150 -11.61 7.66 -5.27
CA TYR A 150 -12.19 8.69 -4.42
C TYR A 150 -11.58 10.06 -4.73
N PHE A 151 -10.26 10.12 -4.92
CA PHE A 151 -9.63 11.33 -5.43
C PHE A 151 -9.87 11.42 -6.93
N ARG A 152 -10.30 12.61 -7.36
CA ARG A 152 -10.51 12.91 -8.77
C ARG A 152 -9.81 14.21 -9.12
N PRO A 153 -9.39 14.40 -10.37
CA PRO A 153 -8.85 15.68 -10.81
C PRO A 153 -9.83 16.81 -10.48
N GLY A 154 -9.37 17.81 -9.71
CA GLY A 154 -10.19 18.90 -9.18
C GLY A 154 -10.58 18.78 -7.70
N GLY A 155 -10.26 17.67 -7.02
CA GLY A 155 -10.45 17.51 -5.58
C GLY A 155 -10.84 16.09 -5.15
N VAL A 156 -11.99 15.97 -4.50
CA VAL A 156 -12.53 14.69 -3.99
C VAL A 156 -13.89 14.44 -4.61
N HIS A 157 -14.27 13.18 -4.81
CA HIS A 157 -15.53 12.83 -5.45
C HIS A 157 -16.75 13.23 -4.61
N GLN A 158 -16.69 12.98 -3.31
CA GLN A 158 -17.76 13.23 -2.34
C GLN A 158 -17.16 13.74 -1.03
N ASP A 159 -17.90 14.56 -0.29
CA ASP A 159 -17.44 15.07 1.00
C ASP A 159 -17.56 14.01 2.10
N LEU A 160 -16.81 14.17 3.19
CA LEU A 160 -16.83 13.26 4.33
C LEU A 160 -18.04 13.53 5.25
N PRO A 161 -18.71 12.49 5.75
CA PRO A 161 -19.67 12.64 6.84
C PRO A 161 -18.95 13.09 8.13
N ASP A 162 -19.53 14.02 8.89
CA ASP A 162 -18.93 14.52 10.13
C ASP A 162 -18.66 13.40 11.16
N ALA A 163 -19.53 12.39 11.20
CA ALA A 163 -19.35 11.21 12.04
C ALA A 163 -18.04 10.47 11.71
N LEU A 164 -17.64 10.39 10.44
CA LEU A 164 -16.40 9.71 10.04
C LEU A 164 -15.17 10.44 10.56
N VAL A 165 -15.18 11.77 10.57
CA VAL A 165 -14.07 12.57 11.09
C VAL A 165 -13.88 12.32 12.59
N ARG A 166 -14.97 12.24 13.34
CA ARG A 166 -14.93 11.90 14.78
C ARG A 166 -14.38 10.48 14.99
N ASP A 167 -14.85 9.52 14.21
CA ASP A 167 -14.42 8.13 14.38
C ASP A 167 -12.93 7.93 14.01
N ILE A 168 -12.42 8.68 13.03
CA ILE A 168 -10.97 8.73 12.73
C ILE A 168 -10.19 9.32 13.91
N TYR A 169 -10.70 10.39 14.53
CA TYR A 169 -10.07 11.00 15.70
C TYR A 169 -10.03 10.04 16.91
N GLU A 170 -11.13 9.36 17.19
CA GLU A 170 -11.23 8.37 18.28
C GLU A 170 -10.31 7.16 18.06
N TRP A 171 -9.95 6.87 16.80
CA TRP A 171 -9.02 5.79 16.45
C TRP A 171 -7.54 6.14 16.68
N CYS A 172 -7.16 7.41 16.66
CA CYS A 172 -5.76 7.84 16.77
C CYS A 172 -5.10 7.45 18.10
N ASP A 173 -5.73 7.69 19.24
CA ASP A 173 -5.13 7.44 20.55
C ASP A 173 -4.96 5.92 20.84
N PRO A 174 -5.97 5.06 20.59
CA PRO A 174 -5.81 3.61 20.76
C PRO A 174 -4.75 3.00 19.83
N PHE A 175 -4.59 3.54 18.62
CA PHE A 175 -3.61 3.02 17.66
C PHE A 175 -2.17 3.12 18.16
N LEU A 176 -1.83 4.20 18.88
CA LEU A 176 -0.48 4.38 19.43
C LEU A 176 -0.08 3.25 20.38
N LYS A 177 -1.02 2.76 21.17
CA LYS A 177 -0.76 1.61 22.06
C LYS A 177 -0.38 0.36 21.27
N LEU A 178 -1.01 0.12 20.12
CA LEU A 178 -0.62 -1.00 19.28
C LEU A 178 0.80 -0.81 18.73
N CYS A 179 1.18 0.41 18.35
CA CYS A 179 2.55 0.68 17.91
C CYS A 179 3.55 0.33 19.02
N ASP A 180 3.28 0.73 20.26
CA ASP A 180 4.12 0.40 21.41
C ASP A 180 4.20 -1.12 21.64
N ASP A 181 3.08 -1.84 21.50
CA ASP A 181 3.02 -3.31 21.66
C ASP A 181 3.83 -4.03 20.57
N ILE A 182 3.78 -3.55 19.32
CA ILE A 182 4.57 -4.09 18.20
C ILE A 182 6.06 -3.77 18.40
N GLU A 183 6.38 -2.54 18.81
CA GLU A 183 7.76 -2.08 19.05
C GLU A 183 8.41 -2.90 20.16
N THR A 184 7.68 -3.14 21.26
CA THR A 184 8.12 -3.97 22.38
C THR A 184 8.53 -5.38 21.96
N LEU A 185 7.86 -5.95 20.94
CA LEU A 185 8.13 -7.30 20.47
C LEU A 185 9.30 -7.37 19.48
N LEU A 186 9.50 -6.33 18.67
CA LEU A 186 10.42 -6.35 17.53
C LEU A 186 11.71 -5.56 17.74
N THR A 187 11.66 -4.36 18.32
CA THR A 187 12.76 -3.40 18.25
C THR A 187 13.96 -3.80 19.10
N ASP A 188 13.73 -4.18 20.36
CA ASP A 188 14.78 -4.60 21.30
C ASP A 188 14.94 -6.13 21.36
N ASN A 189 14.42 -6.83 20.34
CA ASN A 189 14.54 -8.28 20.27
C ASN A 189 15.99 -8.69 19.97
N ARG A 190 16.48 -9.71 20.67
CA ARG A 190 17.89 -10.17 20.57
C ARG A 190 18.16 -11.11 19.40
N ILE A 191 17.10 -11.72 18.85
CA ILE A 191 17.19 -12.67 17.73
C ILE A 191 17.55 -11.93 16.45
#